data_AF-A0A954FF84-F1
#
_entry.id   AF-A0A954FF84-F1
#
_cell.length_a   1.000
_cell.length_b   1.000
_cell.length_c   1.000
_cell.angle_alpha   90.00
_cell.angle_beta   90.00
_cell.angle_gamma   90.00
#
_symmetry.space_group_name_H-M   'P 1'
#
loop_
_entity.id
_entity.type
_entity.pdbx_description
1 polymer ?
#
loop_
_entity_poly.entity_id
_entity_poly.type
_entity_poly.pdbx_seq_one_letter_code
_entity_poly.pdbx_strand_id
1 'polypeptide(L)'
;MMHKLKRETVLYLVIAIFIGAIVGVGTFTFGYAKGASYLKADSQSCANCHVMQGHFDAWVKSSHGKFAACNDCHSPHDSAASAYYCKARNGFFHSLAFTTGDFEENLRITDYNRRVTEQACRKCHADLVHQIDIRAVGESKQSEAENLESNACIRCHSTVGHDT
;
A
#
# COMPACT_ATOMS: atom_id res chain seq x y z
N MET A 1 -45.79 31.35 -6.93
CA MET A 1 -45.70 29.86 -7.01
C MET A 1 -44.87 29.40 -8.22
N MET A 2 -45.15 29.86 -9.45
CA MET A 2 -44.39 29.52 -10.67
C MET A 2 -42.88 29.85 -10.64
N HIS A 3 -42.47 30.96 -10.04
CA HIS A 3 -41.05 31.32 -9.92
C HIS A 3 -40.25 30.38 -8.99
N LYS A 4 -40.93 29.78 -7.99
CA LYS A 4 -40.34 28.76 -7.12
C LYS A 4 -40.14 27.45 -7.89
N LEU A 5 -41.14 26.99 -8.65
CA LEU A 5 -41.03 25.76 -9.47
C LEU A 5 -39.85 25.81 -10.45
N LYS A 6 -39.65 26.92 -11.18
CA LYS A 6 -38.52 27.09 -12.10
C LYS A 6 -37.16 27.03 -11.39
N ARG A 7 -37.06 27.55 -10.16
CA ARG A 7 -35.83 27.54 -9.37
C ARG A 7 -35.50 26.13 -8.87
N GLU A 8 -36.48 25.36 -8.42
CA GLU A 8 -36.29 23.96 -8.02
C GLU A 8 -35.88 23.09 -9.22
N THR A 9 -36.50 23.27 -10.39
CA THR A 9 -36.11 22.53 -11.60
C THR A 9 -34.67 22.84 -12.03
N VAL A 10 -34.26 24.11 -12.00
CA VAL A 10 -32.87 24.50 -12.29
C VAL A 10 -31.91 23.90 -11.27
N LEU A 11 -32.27 23.90 -9.97
CA LEU A 11 -31.47 23.27 -8.92
C LEU A 11 -31.28 21.76 -9.17
N TYR A 12 -32.35 21.04 -9.50
CA TYR A 12 -32.27 19.61 -9.81
C TYR A 12 -31.43 19.32 -11.06
N LEU A 13 -31.52 20.15 -12.09
CA LEU A 13 -30.69 20.01 -13.29
C LEU A 13 -29.21 20.22 -12.97
N VAL A 14 -28.88 21.23 -12.16
CA VAL A 14 -27.51 21.49 -11.71
C VAL A 14 -26.97 20.30 -10.92
N ILE A 15 -27.74 19.79 -9.95
CA ILE A 15 -27.36 18.60 -9.16
C ILE A 15 -27.13 17.39 -10.07
N ALA A 16 -28.05 17.14 -11.02
CA ALA A 16 -27.93 16.02 -11.96
C ALA A 16 -26.68 16.12 -12.83
N ILE A 17 -26.34 17.33 -13.32
CA ILE A 17 -25.12 17.57 -14.09
C ILE A 17 -23.87 17.31 -13.24
N PHE A 18 -23.82 17.79 -11.99
CA PHE A 18 -22.68 17.54 -11.10
C PHE A 18 -22.51 16.05 -10.78
N ILE A 19 -23.60 15.35 -10.45
CA ILE A 19 -23.55 13.91 -10.20
C ILE A 19 -23.10 13.17 -11.46
N GLY A 20 -23.67 13.51 -12.62
CA GLY A 20 -23.28 12.91 -13.90
C GLY A 20 -21.81 13.13 -14.24
N ALA A 21 -21.29 14.33 -13.99
CA ALA A 21 -19.88 14.64 -14.16
C ALA A 21 -18.99 13.83 -13.20
N ILE A 22 -19.33 13.75 -11.91
CA ILE A 22 -18.59 12.97 -10.91
C ILE A 22 -18.58 11.49 -11.27
N VAL A 23 -19.74 10.92 -11.60
CA VAL A 23 -19.86 9.50 -11.98
C VAL A 23 -19.14 9.23 -13.30
N GLY A 24 -19.27 10.11 -14.29
CA GLY A 24 -18.62 9.96 -15.60
C GLY A 24 -17.10 10.00 -15.49
N VAL A 25 -16.56 11.04 -14.86
CA VAL A 25 -15.11 11.18 -14.63
C VAL A 25 -14.58 10.08 -13.72
N GLY A 26 -15.30 9.75 -12.66
CA GLY A 26 -14.93 8.69 -11.73
C GLY A 26 -14.87 7.32 -12.41
N THR A 27 -15.87 6.97 -13.21
CA THR A 27 -15.92 5.70 -13.93
C THR A 27 -14.85 5.63 -15.01
N PHE A 28 -14.66 6.70 -15.79
CA PHE A 28 -13.61 6.77 -16.80
C PHE A 28 -12.23 6.61 -16.17
N THR A 29 -11.95 7.37 -15.10
CA THR A 29 -10.67 7.31 -14.37
C THR A 29 -10.45 5.91 -13.79
N PHE A 30 -11.46 5.32 -13.16
CA PHE A 30 -11.37 3.96 -12.60
C PHE A 30 -11.03 2.92 -13.68
N GLY A 31 -11.65 3.00 -14.86
CA GLY A 31 -11.34 2.12 -15.98
C GLY A 31 -9.93 2.35 -16.53
N TYR A 32 -9.60 3.60 -16.84
CA TYR A 32 -8.31 4.00 -17.41
C TYR A 32 -7.14 3.65 -16.50
N ALA A 33 -7.28 3.87 -15.19
CA ALA A 33 -6.26 3.56 -14.19
C ALA A 33 -6.24 2.08 -13.75
N LYS A 34 -7.03 1.20 -14.39
CA LYS A 34 -7.19 -0.22 -14.03
C LYS A 34 -7.57 -0.42 -12.56
N GLY A 35 -8.51 0.37 -12.04
CA GLY A 35 -8.90 0.41 -10.62
C GLY A 35 -9.20 -0.96 -9.99
N ALA A 36 -9.86 -1.86 -10.73
CA ALA A 36 -10.18 -3.21 -10.24
C ALA A 36 -8.93 -4.08 -9.97
N SER A 37 -7.78 -3.77 -10.58
CA SER A 37 -6.53 -4.51 -10.39
C SER A 37 -5.98 -4.34 -8.96
N TYR A 38 -6.16 -3.16 -8.35
CA TYR A 38 -5.72 -2.87 -6.97
C TYR A 38 -6.48 -3.65 -5.88
N LEU A 39 -7.64 -4.23 -6.22
CA LEU A 39 -8.38 -5.10 -5.31
C LEU A 39 -7.72 -6.48 -5.20
N LYS A 40 -6.96 -6.90 -6.22
CA LYS A 40 -6.31 -8.20 -6.29
C LYS A 40 -4.91 -8.16 -5.66
N ALA A 41 -4.22 -9.31 -5.69
CA ALA A 41 -2.86 -9.45 -5.16
C ALA A 41 -1.80 -9.62 -6.25
N ASP A 42 -2.11 -9.20 -7.48
CA ASP A 42 -1.21 -9.32 -8.63
C ASP A 42 -0.08 -8.28 -8.57
N SER A 43 1.17 -8.75 -8.55
CA SER A 43 2.37 -7.91 -8.53
C SER A 43 2.46 -6.95 -9.71
N GLN A 44 1.94 -7.31 -10.90
CA GLN A 44 1.98 -6.42 -12.06
C GLN A 44 1.19 -5.14 -11.82
N SER A 45 0.18 -5.18 -10.95
CA SER A 45 -0.64 -4.02 -10.62
C SER A 45 0.15 -2.94 -9.87
N CYS A 46 1.24 -3.30 -9.18
CA CYS A 46 2.12 -2.36 -8.50
C CYS A 46 2.83 -1.44 -9.49
N ALA A 47 3.15 -1.93 -10.69
CA ALA A 47 3.80 -1.17 -11.76
C ALA A 47 2.80 -0.44 -12.69
N ASN A 48 1.52 -0.37 -12.34
CA ASN A 48 0.57 0.48 -13.08
C ASN A 48 0.91 1.98 -12.97
N CYS A 49 1.66 2.37 -11.93
CA CYS A 49 2.25 3.70 -11.79
C CYS A 49 3.74 3.65 -12.16
N HIS A 50 4.18 4.55 -13.05
CA HIS A 50 5.57 4.56 -13.53
C HIS A 50 6.61 4.68 -12.41
N VAL A 51 6.28 5.38 -11.32
CA VAL A 51 7.18 5.64 -10.19
C VAL A 51 7.52 4.34 -9.44
N MET A 52 6.67 3.32 -9.57
CA MET A 52 6.91 1.99 -8.98
C MET A 52 7.71 1.06 -9.90
N GLN A 53 7.99 1.44 -11.15
CA GLN A 53 8.61 0.54 -12.13
C GLN A 53 10.00 0.07 -11.68
N GLY A 54 10.83 0.96 -11.13
CA GLY A 54 12.15 0.60 -10.61
C GLY A 54 12.08 -0.43 -9.48
N HIS A 55 11.14 -0.27 -8.54
CA HIS A 55 10.92 -1.24 -7.47
C HIS A 55 10.43 -2.58 -8.00
N PHE A 56 9.53 -2.58 -8.98
CA PHE A 56 9.04 -3.80 -9.63
C PHE A 56 10.18 -4.54 -10.34
N ASP A 57 10.99 -3.82 -11.13
CA ASP A 57 12.12 -4.41 -11.87
C ASP A 57 13.20 -4.98 -10.93
N ALA A 58 13.47 -4.30 -9.81
CA ALA A 58 14.37 -4.78 -8.77
C ALA A 58 13.81 -6.04 -8.08
N TRP A 59 12.51 -6.07 -7.77
CA TRP A 59 11.83 -7.25 -7.20
C TRP A 59 11.89 -8.46 -8.12
N VAL A 60 11.65 -8.28 -9.43
CA VAL A 60 11.73 -9.38 -10.41
C VAL A 60 13.11 -10.07 -10.37
N LYS A 61 14.18 -9.31 -10.09
CA LYS A 61 15.56 -9.81 -10.04
C LYS A 61 15.99 -10.26 -8.63
N SER A 62 15.18 -10.00 -7.61
CA SER A 62 15.53 -10.28 -6.22
C SER A 62 15.41 -11.77 -5.88
N SER A 63 15.85 -12.13 -4.68
CA SER A 63 15.70 -13.49 -4.14
C SER A 63 14.23 -13.91 -3.99
N HIS A 64 13.29 -12.96 -3.95
CA HIS A 64 11.86 -13.22 -3.70
C HIS A 64 10.97 -13.03 -4.93
N GLY A 65 11.48 -12.47 -6.03
CA GLY A 65 10.71 -12.23 -7.26
C GLY A 65 10.03 -13.47 -7.86
N LYS A 66 10.55 -14.67 -7.56
CA LYS A 66 10.00 -15.96 -8.02
C LYS A 66 9.12 -16.67 -7.01
N PHE A 67 9.14 -16.26 -5.74
CA PHE A 67 8.54 -17.01 -4.63
C PHE A 67 7.46 -16.25 -3.88
N ALA A 68 7.45 -14.92 -3.96
CA ALA A 68 6.54 -14.06 -3.22
C ALA A 68 6.07 -12.89 -4.08
N ALA A 69 4.77 -12.64 -4.09
CA ALA A 69 4.17 -11.45 -4.70
C ALA A 69 4.45 -10.19 -3.88
N CYS A 70 4.25 -9.00 -4.46
CA CYS A 70 4.48 -7.73 -3.75
C CYS A 70 3.69 -7.65 -2.43
N ASN A 71 2.44 -8.10 -2.44
CA ASN A 71 1.58 -8.10 -1.26
C ASN A 71 1.95 -9.16 -0.22
N ASP A 72 2.75 -10.17 -0.58
CA ASP A 72 3.24 -11.13 0.41
C ASP A 72 4.18 -10.45 1.41
N CYS A 73 4.88 -9.38 1.00
CA CYS A 73 5.72 -8.56 1.86
C CYS A 73 5.08 -7.22 2.29
N HIS A 74 4.23 -6.61 1.46
CA HIS A 74 3.68 -5.27 1.70
C HIS A 74 2.22 -5.25 2.18
N SER A 75 1.65 -6.40 2.52
CA SER A 75 0.30 -6.51 3.09
C SER A 75 0.30 -7.42 4.32
N PRO A 76 -0.49 -7.10 5.35
CA PRO A 76 -0.62 -7.98 6.50
C PRO A 76 -1.44 -9.23 6.14
N HIS A 77 -1.21 -10.30 6.89
CA HIS A 77 -1.74 -11.65 6.60
C HIS A 77 -2.60 -12.24 7.72
N ASP A 78 -2.90 -11.46 8.76
CA ASP A 78 -3.71 -11.85 9.90
C ASP A 78 -5.21 -11.95 9.54
N SER A 79 -5.70 -11.10 8.63
CA SER A 79 -7.07 -11.18 8.14
C SER A 79 -7.25 -10.50 6.78
N ALA A 80 -8.35 -10.82 6.08
CA ALA A 80 -8.70 -10.06 4.88
C ALA A 80 -9.01 -8.59 5.20
N ALA A 81 -9.61 -8.30 6.35
CA ALA A 81 -9.98 -6.95 6.76
C ALA A 81 -8.74 -6.05 6.94
N SER A 82 -7.71 -6.55 7.64
CA SER A 82 -6.44 -5.83 7.82
C SER A 82 -5.69 -5.66 6.49
N ALA A 83 -5.70 -6.66 5.61
CA ALA A 83 -5.11 -6.56 4.29
C ALA A 83 -5.78 -5.46 3.44
N TYR A 84 -7.11 -5.42 3.41
CA TYR A 84 -7.85 -4.37 2.71
C TYR A 84 -7.70 -2.99 3.36
N TYR A 85 -7.63 -2.92 4.69
CA TYR A 85 -7.33 -1.68 5.40
C TYR A 85 -5.95 -1.13 5.01
N CYS A 86 -4.92 -1.98 5.00
CA CYS A 86 -3.57 -1.62 4.57
C CYS A 86 -3.57 -1.09 3.13
N LYS A 87 -4.22 -1.82 2.21
CA LYS A 87 -4.39 -1.39 0.81
C LYS A 87 -5.08 -0.04 0.68
N ALA A 88 -6.20 0.15 1.36
CA ALA A 88 -6.97 1.40 1.31
C ALA A 88 -6.17 2.58 1.88
N ARG A 89 -5.52 2.38 3.03
CA ARG A 89 -4.67 3.38 3.68
C ARG A 89 -3.52 3.79 2.76
N ASN A 90 -2.74 2.81 2.27
CA ASN A 90 -1.60 3.08 1.41
C ASN A 90 -2.03 3.70 0.08
N GLY A 91 -3.10 3.18 -0.54
CA GLY A 91 -3.66 3.73 -1.78
C GLY A 91 -4.09 5.20 -1.62
N PHE A 92 -4.74 5.55 -0.51
CA PHE A 92 -5.13 6.93 -0.21
C PHE A 92 -3.90 7.85 -0.07
N PHE A 93 -2.93 7.48 0.76
CA PHE A 93 -1.75 8.32 1.00
C PHE A 93 -0.84 8.41 -0.23
N HIS A 94 -0.69 7.35 -1.03
CA HIS A 94 0.01 7.41 -2.31
C HIS A 94 -0.71 8.36 -3.28
N SER A 95 -2.03 8.24 -3.42
CA SER A 95 -2.81 9.11 -4.30
C SER A 95 -2.70 10.56 -3.88
N LEU A 96 -2.75 10.85 -2.58
CA LEU A 96 -2.58 12.19 -2.04
C LEU A 96 -1.18 12.73 -2.37
N ALA A 97 -0.12 12.02 -1.97
CA ALA A 97 1.27 12.43 -2.19
C ALA A 97 1.60 12.68 -3.66
N PHE A 98 1.18 11.78 -4.56
CA PHE A 98 1.43 11.95 -6.00
C PHE A 98 0.57 13.02 -6.66
N THR A 99 -0.61 13.32 -6.10
CA THR A 99 -1.46 14.43 -6.58
C THR A 99 -0.90 15.78 -6.13
N THR A 100 -0.39 15.88 -4.91
CA THR A 100 0.16 17.12 -4.35
C THR A 100 1.64 17.33 -4.67
N GLY A 101 2.34 16.29 -5.14
CA GLY A 101 3.79 16.30 -5.32
C GLY A 101 4.58 16.22 -3.99
N ASP A 102 3.93 15.81 -2.91
CA ASP A 102 4.52 15.72 -1.57
C ASP A 102 5.12 14.33 -1.35
N PHE A 103 6.21 14.02 -2.06
CA PHE A 103 6.95 12.77 -1.92
C PHE A 103 8.46 12.99 -2.11
N GLU A 104 9.26 12.11 -1.50
CA GLU A 104 10.70 12.06 -1.72
C GLU A 104 11.02 11.29 -2.99
N GLU A 105 11.93 11.80 -3.83
CA GLU A 105 12.37 11.13 -5.06
C GLU A 105 12.94 9.72 -4.79
N ASN A 106 13.67 9.57 -3.67
CA ASN A 106 14.04 8.26 -3.15
C ASN A 106 12.99 7.79 -2.16
N LEU A 107 11.96 7.10 -2.68
CA LEU A 107 10.83 6.65 -1.89
C LEU A 107 11.26 5.79 -0.69
N ARG A 108 10.86 6.24 0.50
CA ARG A 108 11.10 5.53 1.77
C ARG A 108 9.84 4.84 2.24
N ILE A 109 10.02 3.61 2.74
CA ILE A 109 8.94 2.88 3.41
C ILE A 109 8.59 3.57 4.72
N THR A 110 7.29 3.77 4.98
CA THR A 110 6.82 4.32 6.26
C THR A 110 6.98 3.31 7.39
N ASP A 111 7.05 3.77 8.64
CA ASP A 111 7.15 2.89 9.82
C ASP A 111 6.03 1.85 9.89
N TYR A 112 4.81 2.23 9.49
CA TYR A 112 3.68 1.31 9.43
C TYR A 112 3.97 0.15 8.46
N ASN A 113 4.38 0.47 7.22
CA ASN A 113 4.65 -0.54 6.21
C ASN A 113 5.92 -1.34 6.55
N ARG A 114 6.91 -0.73 7.21
CA ARG A 114 8.10 -1.42 7.71
C ARG A 114 7.73 -2.54 8.67
N ARG A 115 6.80 -2.29 9.61
CA ARG A 115 6.30 -3.31 10.55
C ARG A 115 5.52 -4.42 9.84
N VAL A 116 4.69 -4.07 8.85
CA VAL A 116 3.97 -5.06 8.03
C VAL A 116 4.97 -5.98 7.31
N THR A 117 6.01 -5.42 6.70
CA THR A 117 7.05 -6.20 6.01
C THR A 117 7.86 -7.07 6.96
N GLU A 118 8.22 -6.56 8.13
CA GLU A 118 8.91 -7.34 9.16
C GLU A 118 8.08 -8.56 9.61
N GLN A 119 6.78 -8.37 9.84
CA GLN A 119 5.87 -9.46 10.20
C GLN A 119 5.73 -10.48 9.06
N ALA A 120 5.73 -10.03 7.80
CA ALA A 120 5.72 -10.92 6.64
C ALA A 120 6.99 -11.78 6.56
N CYS A 121 8.18 -11.19 6.78
CA CYS A 121 9.43 -11.95 6.86
C CYS A 121 9.34 -13.05 7.93
N ARG A 122 8.88 -12.70 9.14
CA ARG A 122 8.76 -13.65 10.26
C ARG A 122 7.69 -14.71 10.03
N LYS A 123 6.62 -14.40 9.29
CA LYS A 123 5.59 -15.38 8.93
C LYS A 123 6.17 -16.52 8.09
N CYS A 124 6.96 -16.21 7.06
CA CYS A 124 7.53 -17.21 6.16
C CYS A 124 8.80 -17.87 6.74
N HIS A 125 9.61 -17.13 7.49
CA HIS A 125 10.87 -17.60 8.06
C HIS A 125 10.76 -17.99 9.54
N ALA A 126 9.55 -18.25 10.06
CA ALA A 126 9.29 -18.52 11.47
C ALA A 126 10.25 -19.56 12.06
N ASP A 127 10.43 -20.68 11.37
CA ASP A 127 11.28 -21.79 11.84
C ASP A 127 12.77 -21.41 11.96
N LEU A 128 13.23 -20.42 11.19
CA LEU A 128 14.61 -19.95 11.21
C LEU A 128 14.84 -18.90 12.30
N VAL A 129 13.85 -18.05 12.55
CA VAL A 129 14.02 -16.87 13.41
C VAL A 129 13.54 -17.07 14.84
N HIS A 130 12.70 -18.08 15.10
CA HIS A 130 12.12 -18.32 16.42
C HIS A 130 13.17 -18.52 17.53
N GLN A 131 14.37 -19.04 17.20
CA GLN A 131 15.46 -19.24 18.15
C GLN A 131 16.34 -17.99 18.38
N ILE A 132 16.23 -16.97 17.52
CA ILE A 132 17.06 -15.77 17.51
C ILE A 132 16.26 -14.53 17.97
N ASP A 133 14.93 -14.65 18.07
CA ASP A 133 14.07 -13.55 18.50
C ASP A 133 14.34 -13.20 19.98
N ILE A 134 15.03 -12.07 20.20
CA ILE A 134 15.43 -11.56 21.52
C ILE A 134 14.20 -11.21 22.39
N ARG A 135 12.98 -11.16 21.82
CA ARG A 135 11.74 -11.15 22.61
C ARG A 135 11.59 -12.37 23.53
N ALA A 136 12.24 -13.50 23.21
CA ALA A 136 12.32 -14.69 24.06
C ALA A 136 13.40 -14.59 25.16
N VAL A 137 14.35 -13.64 25.04
CA VAL A 137 15.47 -13.44 25.97
C VAL A 137 15.21 -12.19 26.82
N GLY A 138 14.18 -12.27 27.66
CA GLY A 138 13.82 -11.50 28.87
C GLY A 138 14.41 -10.13 29.28
N GLU A 139 15.17 -9.38 28.50
CA GLU A 139 15.86 -8.16 28.99
C GLU A 139 15.99 -7.06 27.92
N SER A 140 14.89 -6.38 27.58
CA SER A 140 15.01 -5.02 27.06
C SER A 140 13.98 -4.09 27.70
N LYS A 141 14.47 -3.01 28.30
CA LYS A 141 13.65 -1.89 28.82
C LYS A 141 13.16 -0.96 27.69
N GLN A 142 13.21 -1.42 26.45
CA GLN A 142 12.92 -0.65 25.25
C GLN A 142 11.48 -0.86 24.82
N SER A 143 10.89 0.18 24.23
CA SER A 143 9.54 0.11 23.69
C SER A 143 9.43 -0.97 22.61
N GLU A 144 8.21 -1.48 22.39
CA GLU A 144 7.98 -2.52 21.39
C GLU A 144 8.41 -2.11 19.98
N ALA A 145 8.39 -0.80 19.69
CA ALA A 145 8.88 -0.21 18.45
C ALA A 145 10.42 -0.25 18.33
N GLU A 146 11.15 0.05 19.41
CA GLU A 146 12.63 0.03 19.42
C GLU A 146 13.20 -1.39 19.31
N ASN A 147 12.50 -2.39 19.86
CA ASN A 147 12.88 -3.79 19.73
C ASN A 147 12.65 -4.36 18.32
N LEU A 148 11.62 -3.86 17.61
CA LEU A 148 11.43 -4.20 16.20
C LEU A 148 12.51 -3.57 15.32
N GLU A 149 13.00 -2.37 15.67
CA GLU A 149 14.05 -1.65 14.95
C GLU A 149 15.42 -2.35 15.06
N SER A 150 15.79 -2.81 16.25
CA SER A 150 17.11 -3.37 16.52
C SER A 150 17.37 -4.68 15.79
N ASN A 151 16.35 -5.54 15.66
CA ASN A 151 16.43 -6.89 15.07
C ASN A 151 15.62 -7.06 13.77
N ALA A 152 15.28 -5.96 13.08
CA ALA A 152 14.56 -6.04 11.82
C ALA A 152 15.36 -6.84 10.78
N CYS A 153 14.71 -7.78 10.09
CA CYS A 153 15.34 -8.62 9.08
C CYS A 153 16.05 -7.79 8.01
N ILE A 154 15.37 -6.74 7.53
CA ILE A 154 15.85 -5.85 6.46
C ILE A 154 17.00 -4.93 6.88
N ARG A 155 17.36 -4.88 8.18
CA ARG A 155 18.54 -4.13 8.64
C ARG A 155 19.83 -4.74 8.08
N CYS A 156 19.92 -6.06 8.07
CA CYS A 156 21.05 -6.80 7.51
C CYS A 156 20.74 -7.33 6.10
N HIS A 157 19.47 -7.67 5.82
CA HIS A 157 19.02 -8.20 4.54
C HIS A 157 18.29 -7.14 3.71
N SER A 158 18.95 -6.00 3.48
CA SER A 158 18.35 -4.81 2.85
C SER A 158 17.98 -4.99 1.36
N THR A 159 18.61 -5.95 0.67
CA THR A 159 18.46 -6.15 -0.78
C THR A 159 17.45 -7.23 -1.16
N VAL A 160 16.71 -7.78 -0.19
CA VAL A 160 15.77 -8.89 -0.39
C VAL A 160 14.60 -8.51 -1.30
N GLY A 161 14.04 -7.31 -1.12
CA GLY A 161 12.87 -6.85 -1.84
C GLY A 161 13.22 -6.10 -3.12
N HIS A 162 14.08 -5.09 -3.01
CA HIS A 162 14.38 -4.15 -4.09
C HIS A 162 15.86 -3.74 -4.03
N ASP A 163 16.74 -4.55 -4.63
CA ASP A 163 18.15 -4.17 -4.79
C ASP A 163 18.24 -3.06 -5.85
N THR A 164 18.41 -1.82 -5.40
CA THR A 164 18.44 -0.60 -6.24
C THR A 164 19.76 0.12 -6.10
#